data_AF-A0A140EGE9-F1
#
_entry.id   AF-A0A140EGE9-F1
#
_cell.length_a   1.000
_cell.length_b   1.000
_cell.length_c   1.000
_cell.angle_alpha   90.00
_cell.angle_beta   90.00
_cell.angle_gamma   90.00
#
_symmetry.space_group_name_H-M   'P 1'
#
loop_
_entity.id
_entity.type
_entity.pdbx_description
1 polymer ?
#
loop_
_entity_poly.entity_id
_entity_poly.type
_entity_poly.pdbx_seq_one_letter_code
_entity_poly.pdbx_strand_id
1 'polypeptide(L)'
;MLPLYKILFFSTLISSTMISISSQSWLGMWMGLEINLMSFIPMMSYHKNMMSTESSIKYFIIQALASTLILMSIILMTNMFLISYDFSSMIFNSALFTKMGAAPFHFWFPEMIEGLSWMNSLILMTWQKIAPLVIFSYNINNLISMFVVIFCMMISGFMGINQISLRKIMAYSSINHLGWMISSMMFNQMIWMIYFLIYSIMSINIIFILNKFNLFYLKQLFYHMKNNKTIKLFFIMNFLSLGGLPPFIGFFPKWITIQTLISNQALMLTFIMMILTLITLFFYVRITFSSILLSSSEIK
;
A
#
# COMPACT_ATOMS: atom_id res chain seq x y z
N MET A 1 -13.71 0.52 -26.28
CA MET A 1 -13.86 -0.88 -25.85
C MET A 1 -12.58 -1.33 -25.15
N LEU A 2 -12.68 -1.99 -24.00
CA LEU A 2 -11.52 -2.61 -23.37
C LEU A 2 -11.02 -3.73 -24.31
N PRO A 3 -9.73 -3.76 -24.65
CA PRO A 3 -9.24 -4.81 -25.52
C PRO A 3 -9.34 -6.16 -24.81
N LEU A 4 -9.64 -7.22 -25.57
CA LEU A 4 -9.98 -8.55 -25.05
C LEU A 4 -8.87 -9.13 -24.15
N TYR A 5 -7.61 -8.88 -24.51
CA TYR A 5 -6.46 -9.27 -23.67
C TYR A 5 -6.47 -8.59 -22.29
N LYS A 6 -6.92 -7.34 -22.17
CA LYS A 6 -6.98 -6.63 -20.89
C LYS A 6 -8.04 -7.22 -19.97
N ILE A 7 -9.16 -7.67 -20.54
CA ILE A 7 -10.22 -8.37 -19.80
C ILE A 7 -9.67 -9.70 -19.28
N LEU A 8 -8.95 -10.45 -20.13
CA LEU A 8 -8.32 -11.72 -19.75
C LEU A 8 -7.31 -11.52 -18.62
N PHE A 9 -6.38 -10.56 -18.73
CA PHE A 9 -5.41 -10.32 -17.66
C PHE A 9 -6.09 -9.87 -16.36
N PHE A 10 -7.15 -9.05 -16.44
CA PHE A 10 -7.87 -8.60 -15.26
C PHE A 10 -8.61 -9.75 -14.56
N SER A 11 -9.27 -10.63 -15.33
CA SER A 11 -9.95 -11.79 -14.78
C SER A 11 -8.97 -12.78 -14.16
N THR A 12 -7.79 -13.00 -14.78
CA THR A 12 -6.73 -13.82 -14.18
C THR A 12 -6.16 -13.21 -12.90
N LEU A 13 -6.06 -11.89 -12.82
CA LEU A 13 -5.58 -11.19 -11.64
C LEU A 13 -6.59 -11.36 -10.47
N ILE A 14 -7.89 -11.25 -10.74
CA ILE A 14 -8.92 -11.52 -9.72
C ILE A 14 -8.92 -13.00 -9.30
N SER A 15 -8.90 -13.93 -10.26
CA SER A 15 -8.93 -15.36 -9.95
C SER A 15 -7.71 -15.79 -9.13
N SER A 16 -6.53 -15.25 -9.45
CA SER A 16 -5.29 -15.53 -8.70
C SER A 16 -5.38 -15.15 -7.22
N THR A 17 -5.98 -13.99 -6.91
CA THR A 17 -6.21 -13.58 -5.53
C THR A 17 -7.20 -14.49 -4.82
N MET A 18 -8.28 -14.91 -5.50
CA MET A 18 -9.25 -15.86 -4.93
C MET A 18 -8.65 -17.24 -4.67
N ILE A 19 -7.77 -17.73 -5.57
CA ILE A 19 -7.02 -18.97 -5.37
C ILE A 19 -6.19 -18.87 -4.09
N SER A 20 -5.44 -17.78 -3.91
CA SER A 20 -4.59 -17.61 -2.72
C SER A 20 -5.35 -17.53 -1.40
N ILE A 21 -6.57 -16.97 -1.40
CA ILE A 21 -7.40 -16.83 -0.20
C ILE A 21 -8.09 -18.16 0.14
N SER A 22 -8.50 -18.92 -0.87
CA SER A 22 -9.26 -20.17 -0.66
C SER A 22 -8.38 -21.40 -0.46
N SER A 23 -7.11 -21.35 -0.85
CA SER A 23 -6.20 -22.48 -0.76
C SER A 23 -5.87 -22.86 0.68
N GLN A 24 -5.91 -24.16 0.98
CA GLN A 24 -5.58 -24.72 2.30
C GLN A 24 -4.07 -24.99 2.49
N SER A 25 -3.29 -25.04 1.41
CA SER A 25 -1.86 -25.35 1.45
C SER A 25 -1.00 -24.13 1.12
N TRP A 26 0.16 -24.01 1.76
CA TRP A 26 1.14 -22.96 1.49
C TRP A 26 1.57 -22.92 0.01
N LEU A 27 1.69 -24.10 -0.63
CA LEU A 27 2.01 -24.20 -2.05
C LEU A 27 0.88 -23.63 -2.94
N GLY A 28 -0.39 -23.89 -2.59
CA GLY A 28 -1.54 -23.31 -3.30
C GLY A 28 -1.58 -21.78 -3.18
N MET A 29 -1.29 -21.25 -1.99
CA MET A 29 -1.16 -19.81 -1.76
C MET A 29 -0.05 -19.21 -2.63
N TRP A 30 1.11 -19.87 -2.69
CA TRP A 30 2.25 -19.46 -3.52
C TRP A 30 1.90 -19.47 -5.02
N MET A 31 1.22 -20.51 -5.52
CA MET A 31 0.77 -20.56 -6.92
C MET A 31 -0.15 -19.38 -7.26
N GLY A 32 -1.09 -19.03 -6.38
CA GLY A 32 -1.95 -17.86 -6.55
C GLY A 32 -1.14 -16.56 -6.67
N LEU A 33 -0.09 -16.40 -5.85
CA LEU A 33 0.78 -15.22 -5.91
C LEU A 33 1.61 -15.15 -7.22
N GLU A 34 2.02 -16.28 -7.80
CA GLU A 34 2.74 -16.31 -9.08
C GLU A 34 1.84 -15.97 -10.27
N ILE A 35 0.61 -16.51 -10.29
CA ILE A 35 -0.37 -16.15 -11.33
C ILE A 35 -0.70 -14.65 -11.25
N ASN A 36 -0.76 -14.09 -10.03
CA ASN A 36 -0.97 -12.66 -9.84
C ASN A 36 0.19 -11.82 -10.43
N LEU A 37 1.43 -12.22 -10.19
CA LEU A 37 2.62 -11.58 -10.76
C LEU A 37 2.57 -11.61 -12.30
N MET A 38 2.32 -12.78 -12.89
CA MET A 38 2.32 -12.96 -14.35
C MET A 38 1.18 -12.22 -15.03
N SER A 39 0.02 -12.11 -14.38
CA SER A 39 -1.14 -11.38 -14.94
C SER A 39 -0.98 -9.86 -14.84
N PHE A 40 -0.30 -9.35 -13.81
CA PHE A 40 -0.18 -7.90 -13.61
C PHE A 40 0.87 -7.23 -14.51
N ILE A 41 1.96 -7.94 -14.86
CA ILE A 41 3.04 -7.40 -15.70
C ILE A 41 2.53 -6.88 -17.07
N PRO A 42 1.74 -7.65 -17.85
CA PRO A 42 1.17 -7.17 -19.10
C PRO A 42 0.24 -5.96 -18.94
N MET A 43 -0.42 -5.81 -17.78
CA MET A 43 -1.24 -4.64 -17.50
C MET A 43 -0.39 -3.38 -17.30
N MET A 44 0.80 -3.51 -16.69
CA MET A 44 1.75 -2.41 -16.51
C MET A 44 2.32 -1.90 -17.84
N SER A 45 2.75 -2.81 -18.72
CA SER A 45 3.47 -2.49 -19.95
C SER A 45 2.57 -2.02 -21.11
N TYR A 46 1.29 -1.71 -20.84
CA TYR A 46 0.29 -1.38 -21.87
C TYR A 46 0.72 -0.22 -22.78
N HIS A 47 1.26 0.85 -22.20
CA HIS A 47 1.56 2.08 -22.94
C HIS A 47 2.85 1.98 -23.77
N LYS A 48 3.58 0.85 -23.75
CA LYS A 48 4.88 0.66 -24.43
C LYS A 48 5.86 1.83 -24.23
N ASN A 49 5.80 2.48 -23.06
CA ASN A 49 6.69 3.57 -22.69
C ASN A 49 7.91 3.01 -21.96
N MET A 50 9.08 3.61 -22.16
CA MET A 50 10.33 3.18 -21.51
C MET A 50 10.21 3.14 -19.98
N MET A 51 9.53 4.14 -19.39
CA MET A 51 9.27 4.18 -17.94
C MET A 51 8.35 3.03 -17.48
N SER A 52 7.33 2.69 -18.29
CA SER A 52 6.43 1.58 -17.97
C SER A 52 7.14 0.22 -18.09
N THR A 53 8.03 0.06 -19.07
CA THR A 53 8.83 -1.17 -19.23
C THR A 53 9.85 -1.33 -18.10
N GLU A 54 10.52 -0.25 -17.69
CA GLU A 54 11.43 -0.28 -16.53
C GLU A 54 10.66 -0.65 -15.25
N SER A 55 9.49 -0.05 -15.05
CA SER A 55 8.63 -0.34 -13.88
C SER A 55 8.19 -1.81 -13.84
N SER A 56 7.86 -2.41 -14.99
CA SER A 56 7.47 -3.82 -15.08
C SER A 56 8.64 -4.77 -14.82
N ILE A 57 9.85 -4.42 -15.28
CA ILE A 57 11.05 -5.24 -15.05
C ILE A 57 11.44 -5.20 -13.57
N LYS A 58 11.45 -4.00 -12.95
CA LYS A 58 11.70 -3.85 -11.51
C LYS A 58 10.68 -4.66 -10.68
N TYR A 59 9.41 -4.59 -11.03
CA TYR A 59 8.37 -5.37 -10.36
C TYR A 59 8.60 -6.88 -10.51
N PHE A 60 8.86 -7.36 -11.72
CA PHE A 60 9.10 -8.79 -11.98
C PHE A 60 10.27 -9.31 -11.14
N ILE A 61 11.44 -8.66 -11.21
CA ILE A 61 12.65 -9.14 -10.53
C ILE A 61 12.42 -9.27 -9.02
N ILE A 62 11.82 -8.25 -8.41
CA ILE A 62 11.69 -8.17 -6.96
C ILE A 62 10.60 -9.11 -6.45
N GLN A 63 9.49 -9.22 -7.18
CA GLN A 63 8.40 -10.13 -6.81
C GLN A 63 8.74 -11.60 -7.07
N ALA A 64 9.54 -11.90 -8.09
CA ALA A 64 10.10 -13.23 -8.33
C ALA A 64 11.13 -13.61 -7.26
N LEU A 65 11.99 -12.68 -6.85
CA LEU A 65 12.91 -12.92 -5.73
C LEU A 65 12.11 -13.20 -4.44
N ALA A 66 11.09 -12.40 -4.15
CA ALA A 66 10.19 -12.63 -3.03
C ALA A 66 9.49 -14.00 -3.11
N SER A 67 9.02 -14.42 -4.28
CA SER A 67 8.34 -15.71 -4.42
C SER A 67 9.29 -16.90 -4.26
N THR A 68 10.54 -16.79 -4.71
CA THR A 68 11.56 -17.82 -4.45
C THR A 68 11.88 -17.95 -2.95
N LEU A 69 11.95 -16.84 -2.21
CA LEU A 69 12.12 -16.86 -0.75
C LEU A 69 10.92 -17.51 -0.05
N ILE A 70 9.69 -17.22 -0.50
CA ILE A 70 8.49 -17.90 0.01
C ILE A 70 8.61 -19.41 -0.21
N LEU A 71 8.91 -19.86 -1.43
CA LEU A 71 9.04 -21.29 -1.73
C LEU A 71 10.13 -21.96 -0.90
N MET A 72 11.30 -21.32 -0.76
CA MET A 72 12.39 -21.81 0.08
C MET A 72 11.93 -21.96 1.54
N SER A 73 11.27 -20.95 2.09
CA SER A 73 10.77 -21.02 3.48
C SER A 73 9.73 -22.12 3.69
N ILE A 74 8.87 -22.41 2.70
CA ILE A 74 7.90 -23.52 2.78
C ILE A 74 8.64 -24.87 2.84
N ILE A 75 9.68 -25.05 2.01
CA ILE A 75 10.49 -26.29 2.02
C ILE A 75 11.22 -26.45 3.36
N LEU A 76 11.73 -25.35 3.93
CA LEU A 76 12.36 -25.36 5.25
C LEU A 76 11.36 -25.66 6.37
N MET A 77 10.13 -25.15 6.27
CA MET A 77 9.06 -25.45 7.24
C MET A 77 8.66 -26.92 7.21
N THR A 78 8.61 -27.56 6.04
CA THR A 78 8.24 -28.99 5.94
C THR A 78 9.36 -29.91 6.41
N ASN A 79 10.63 -29.50 6.25
CA ASN A 79 11.78 -30.28 6.67
C ASN A 79 12.12 -30.03 8.16
N MET A 80 11.35 -30.66 9.04
CA MET A 80 11.44 -30.53 10.52
C MET A 80 12.85 -30.71 11.13
N PHE A 81 13.77 -31.38 10.42
CA PHE A 81 15.10 -31.71 10.96
C PHE A 81 16.20 -30.68 10.70
N LEU A 82 15.98 -29.71 9.79
CA LEU A 82 17.08 -28.86 9.31
C LEU A 82 17.19 -27.52 10.06
N ILE A 83 16.07 -26.87 10.40
CA ILE A 83 16.06 -25.50 10.91
C ILE A 83 14.88 -25.29 11.88
N SER A 84 15.03 -24.36 12.84
CA SER A 84 13.93 -23.95 13.72
C SER A 84 12.76 -23.33 12.93
N TYR A 85 11.54 -23.70 13.31
CA TYR A 85 10.32 -23.16 12.70
C TYR A 85 10.31 -21.63 12.73
N ASP A 86 10.76 -21.03 13.84
CA ASP A 86 10.83 -19.57 13.98
C ASP A 86 11.66 -18.94 12.86
N PHE A 87 12.87 -19.45 12.58
CA PHE A 87 13.71 -18.91 11.52
C PHE A 87 13.06 -19.03 10.14
N SER A 88 12.41 -20.16 9.85
CA SER A 88 11.67 -20.33 8.60
C SER A 88 10.48 -19.34 8.48
N SER A 89 9.76 -19.09 9.59
CA SER A 89 8.69 -18.09 9.66
C SER A 89 9.21 -16.66 9.46
N MET A 90 10.43 -16.38 9.92
CA MET A 90 11.08 -15.09 9.70
C MET A 90 11.36 -14.85 8.21
N ILE A 91 11.91 -15.85 7.51
CA ILE A 91 12.15 -15.78 6.06
C ILE A 91 10.83 -15.61 5.32
N PHE A 92 9.82 -16.42 5.64
CA PHE A 92 8.49 -16.35 5.03
C PHE A 92 7.88 -14.95 5.17
N ASN A 93 7.90 -14.39 6.38
CA ASN A 93 7.35 -13.06 6.66
C ASN A 93 8.16 -11.94 5.97
N SER A 94 9.49 -12.03 5.96
CA SER A 94 10.32 -11.07 5.23
C SER A 94 10.00 -11.05 3.73
N ALA A 95 9.74 -12.21 3.15
CA ALA A 95 9.35 -12.32 1.75
C ALA A 95 7.95 -11.74 1.49
N LEU A 96 6.98 -11.96 2.38
CA LEU A 96 5.67 -11.31 2.27
C LEU A 96 5.75 -9.78 2.42
N PHE A 97 6.59 -9.27 3.32
CA PHE A 97 6.85 -7.83 3.44
C PHE A 97 7.46 -7.24 2.17
N THR A 98 8.37 -7.95 1.51
CA THR A 98 8.88 -7.54 0.19
C THR A 98 7.75 -7.48 -0.85
N LYS A 99 6.84 -8.45 -0.88
CA LYS A 99 5.70 -8.45 -1.83
C LYS A 99 4.74 -7.27 -1.61
N MET A 100 4.47 -6.91 -0.36
CA MET A 100 3.60 -5.78 -0.01
C MET A 100 4.26 -4.39 -0.20
N GLY A 101 5.59 -4.34 -0.28
CA GLY A 101 6.35 -3.09 -0.27
C GLY A 101 6.46 -2.47 1.12
N ALA A 102 6.41 -3.30 2.18
CA ALA A 102 6.62 -2.83 3.54
C ALA A 102 8.11 -2.50 3.78
N ALA A 103 8.39 -1.49 4.59
CA ALA A 103 9.76 -1.15 4.94
C ALA A 103 10.35 -2.18 5.93
N PRO A 104 11.64 -2.53 5.83
CA PRO A 104 12.70 -1.89 5.05
C PRO A 104 12.72 -2.21 3.54
N PHE A 105 11.97 -3.21 3.07
CA PHE A 105 11.95 -3.68 1.68
C PHE A 105 11.15 -2.82 0.69
N HIS A 106 10.98 -1.54 1.00
CA HIS A 106 10.04 -0.64 0.33
C HIS A 106 10.58 0.06 -0.93
N PHE A 107 11.89 0.07 -1.17
CA PHE A 107 12.53 0.93 -2.20
C PHE A 107 11.94 0.77 -3.60
N TRP A 108 11.55 -0.45 -3.97
CA TRP A 108 10.96 -0.72 -5.27
C TRP A 108 9.61 -0.06 -5.48
N PHE A 109 8.87 0.16 -4.41
CA PHE A 109 7.46 0.51 -4.47
C PHE A 109 7.25 1.97 -4.94
N PRO A 110 7.89 3.00 -4.35
CA PRO A 110 7.79 4.37 -4.85
C PRO A 110 8.38 4.57 -6.25
N GLU A 111 9.48 3.89 -6.57
CA GLU A 111 10.11 3.98 -7.90
C GLU A 111 9.23 3.41 -8.99
N MET A 112 8.65 2.23 -8.75
CA MET A 112 7.82 1.54 -9.73
C MET A 112 6.53 2.32 -10.01
N ILE A 113 5.90 2.88 -8.98
CA ILE A 113 4.67 3.67 -9.11
C ILE A 113 4.86 4.90 -10.03
N GLU A 114 6.05 5.47 -10.10
CA GLU A 114 6.32 6.62 -10.98
C GLU A 114 6.20 6.28 -12.48
N GLY A 115 6.45 5.03 -12.86
CA GLY A 115 6.30 4.55 -14.25
C GLY A 115 4.87 4.13 -14.63
N LEU A 116 3.95 4.04 -13.65
CA LEU A 116 2.59 3.52 -13.86
C LEU A 116 1.55 4.60 -14.18
N SER A 117 0.49 4.18 -14.86
CA SER A 117 -0.76 4.93 -14.97
C SER A 117 -1.51 4.96 -13.63
N TRP A 118 -2.40 5.92 -13.42
CA TRP A 118 -3.17 6.05 -12.18
C TRP A 118 -3.98 4.79 -11.86
N MET A 119 -4.65 4.19 -12.86
CA MET A 119 -5.42 2.95 -12.64
C MET A 119 -4.53 1.78 -12.24
N ASN A 120 -3.35 1.62 -12.85
CA ASN A 120 -2.43 0.55 -12.48
C ASN A 120 -1.82 0.80 -11.08
N SER A 121 -1.56 2.07 -10.73
CA SER A 121 -1.10 2.44 -9.39
C SER A 121 -2.14 2.13 -8.32
N LEU A 122 -3.43 2.26 -8.64
CA LEU A 122 -4.53 1.88 -7.75
C LEU A 122 -4.57 0.37 -7.52
N ILE A 123 -4.48 -0.43 -8.59
CA ILE A 123 -4.44 -1.90 -8.49
C ILE A 123 -3.24 -2.34 -7.63
N LEU A 124 -2.07 -1.71 -7.80
CA LEU A 124 -0.90 -2.00 -7.00
C LEU A 124 -1.07 -1.60 -5.52
N MET A 125 -1.61 -0.42 -5.23
CA MET A 125 -1.77 0.05 -3.84
C MET A 125 -2.87 -0.69 -3.08
N THR A 126 -3.86 -1.26 -3.78
CA THR A 126 -5.01 -1.93 -3.16
C THR A 126 -4.97 -3.43 -3.46
N TRP A 127 -5.36 -3.84 -4.66
CA TRP A 127 -5.60 -5.23 -5.01
C TRP A 127 -4.38 -6.13 -4.80
N GLN A 128 -3.19 -5.68 -5.19
CA GLN A 128 -1.95 -6.46 -5.03
C GLN A 128 -1.55 -6.70 -3.57
N LYS A 129 -2.10 -5.93 -2.62
CA LYS A 129 -1.82 -6.13 -1.19
C LYS A 129 -2.72 -7.18 -0.55
N ILE A 130 -3.89 -7.50 -1.13
CA ILE A 130 -4.88 -8.40 -0.52
C ILE A 130 -4.30 -9.78 -0.27
N ALA A 131 -3.80 -10.45 -1.32
CA ALA A 131 -3.30 -11.81 -1.22
C ALA A 131 -2.12 -11.94 -0.23
N PRO A 132 -1.06 -11.12 -0.32
CA PRO A 132 0.00 -11.14 0.69
C PRO A 132 -0.51 -10.88 2.12
N LEU A 133 -1.47 -9.97 2.32
CA LEU A 133 -1.96 -9.59 3.65
C LEU A 133 -2.75 -10.73 4.30
N VAL A 134 -3.56 -11.44 3.51
CA VAL A 134 -4.28 -12.63 3.97
C VAL A 134 -3.28 -13.74 4.32
N ILE A 135 -2.29 -14.01 3.46
CA ILE A 135 -1.28 -15.05 3.72
C ILE A 135 -0.47 -14.72 4.98
N PHE A 136 -0.08 -13.45 5.17
CA PHE A 136 0.62 -13.00 6.37
C PHE A 136 -0.21 -13.20 7.64
N SER A 137 -1.53 -13.01 7.57
CA SER A 137 -2.41 -13.17 8.74
C SER A 137 -2.43 -14.59 9.31
N TYR A 138 -2.03 -15.61 8.53
CA TYR A 138 -1.96 -17.00 8.97
C TYR A 138 -0.65 -17.36 9.70
N ASN A 139 0.45 -16.63 9.51
CA ASN A 139 1.75 -16.95 10.12
C ASN A 139 2.46 -15.71 10.68
N ILE A 140 1.81 -15.03 11.61
CA ILE A 140 2.33 -13.78 12.18
C ILE A 140 3.46 -14.08 13.15
N ASN A 141 4.64 -13.51 12.87
CA ASN A 141 5.72 -13.40 13.85
C ASN A 141 5.75 -11.98 14.43
N ASN A 142 5.35 -11.85 15.70
CA ASN A 142 5.17 -10.57 16.38
C ASN A 142 6.45 -9.72 16.48
N LEU A 143 7.62 -10.35 16.64
CA LEU A 143 8.86 -9.58 16.81
C LEU A 143 9.22 -8.81 15.53
N ILE A 144 9.25 -9.50 14.39
CA ILE A 144 9.58 -8.88 13.10
C ILE A 144 8.52 -7.86 12.72
N SER A 145 7.25 -8.20 12.91
CA SER A 145 6.16 -7.33 12.53
C SER A 145 6.22 -6.00 13.30
N MET A 146 6.60 -5.99 14.58
CA MET A 146 6.82 -4.76 15.36
C MET A 146 7.92 -3.88 14.76
N PHE A 147 9.06 -4.47 14.37
CA PHE A 147 10.13 -3.72 13.69
C PHE A 147 9.64 -3.13 12.36
N VAL A 148 8.95 -3.94 11.55
CA VAL A 148 8.43 -3.53 10.24
C VAL A 148 7.42 -2.39 10.39
N VAL A 149 6.54 -2.43 11.39
CA VAL A 149 5.60 -1.32 11.67
C VAL A 149 6.37 -0.02 11.89
N ILE A 150 7.35 -0.02 12.80
CA ILE A 150 8.12 1.20 13.11
C ILE A 150 8.84 1.72 11.86
N PHE A 151 9.50 0.84 11.11
CA PHE A 151 10.19 1.23 9.88
C PHE A 151 9.24 1.78 8.82
N CYS A 152 8.07 1.18 8.63
CA CYS A 152 7.07 1.65 7.67
C CYS A 152 6.62 3.08 8.00
N MET A 153 6.33 3.33 9.28
CA MET A 153 5.87 4.63 9.76
C MET A 153 6.99 5.69 9.67
N MET A 154 8.22 5.36 10.05
CA MET A 154 9.35 6.29 9.96
C MET A 154 9.69 6.65 8.52
N ILE A 155 9.88 5.65 7.66
CA ILE A 155 10.29 5.85 6.28
C ILE A 155 9.21 6.61 5.49
N SER A 156 7.94 6.25 5.67
CA SER A 156 6.84 6.97 5.01
C SER A 156 6.75 8.43 5.46
N GLY A 157 6.95 8.70 6.75
CA GLY A 157 6.99 10.05 7.31
C GLY A 157 8.11 10.89 6.69
N PHE A 158 9.37 10.45 6.86
CA PHE A 158 10.53 11.24 6.43
C PHE A 158 10.67 11.34 4.92
N MET A 159 10.56 10.22 4.19
CA MET A 159 10.73 10.24 2.73
C MET A 159 9.52 10.87 2.03
N GLY A 160 8.32 10.82 2.62
CA GLY A 160 7.12 11.46 2.07
C GLY A 160 7.19 12.98 2.07
N ILE A 161 7.87 13.59 3.06
CA ILE A 161 8.00 15.05 3.15
C ILE A 161 8.67 15.63 1.91
N ASN A 162 9.71 15.02 1.35
CA ASN A 162 10.46 15.67 0.27
C ASN A 162 9.94 15.35 -1.15
N GLN A 163 8.79 14.69 -1.29
CA GLN A 163 8.30 14.29 -2.62
C GLN A 163 7.47 15.39 -3.30
N ILE A 164 7.73 15.56 -4.60
CA ILE A 164 6.99 16.47 -5.50
C ILE A 164 6.01 15.69 -6.39
N SER A 165 6.30 14.43 -6.71
CA SER A 165 5.39 13.59 -7.50
C SER A 165 4.28 13.01 -6.62
N LEU A 166 3.03 13.23 -7.05
CA LEU A 166 1.83 12.77 -6.35
C LEU A 166 1.77 11.25 -6.27
N ARG A 167 2.32 10.58 -7.27
CA ARG A 167 2.47 9.13 -7.32
C ARG A 167 3.37 8.61 -6.19
N LYS A 168 4.53 9.22 -5.94
CA LYS A 168 5.39 8.84 -4.80
C LYS A 168 4.77 9.19 -3.46
N ILE A 169 4.07 10.32 -3.36
CA ILE A 169 3.32 10.68 -2.14
C ILE A 169 2.29 9.59 -1.81
N MET A 170 1.52 9.14 -2.82
CA MET A 170 0.56 8.05 -2.63
C MET A 170 1.24 6.71 -2.34
N ALA A 171 2.45 6.49 -2.86
CA ALA A 171 3.22 5.32 -2.54
C ALA A 171 3.61 5.28 -1.04
N TYR A 172 4.19 6.38 -0.53
CA TYR A 172 4.56 6.51 0.87
C TYR A 172 3.36 6.52 1.80
N SER A 173 2.21 7.11 1.40
CA SER A 173 0.97 6.97 2.18
C SER A 173 0.56 5.51 2.32
N SER A 174 0.67 4.72 1.26
CA SER A 174 0.33 3.29 1.31
C SER A 174 1.27 2.50 2.23
N ILE A 175 2.55 2.89 2.35
CA ILE A 175 3.52 2.28 3.26
C ILE A 175 3.16 2.63 4.71
N ASN A 176 2.76 3.87 4.96
CA ASN A 176 2.26 4.30 6.28
C ASN A 176 1.02 3.49 6.71
N HIS A 177 0.02 3.40 5.84
CA HIS A 177 -1.20 2.65 6.12
C HIS A 177 -0.94 1.13 6.26
N LEU A 178 0.03 0.58 5.54
CA LEU A 178 0.50 -0.80 5.77
C LEU A 178 1.03 -0.99 7.19
N GLY A 179 1.79 -0.04 7.73
CA GLY A 179 2.25 -0.09 9.13
C GLY A 179 1.08 -0.22 10.12
N TRP A 180 0.01 0.55 9.92
CA TRP A 180 -1.21 0.44 10.74
C TRP A 180 -1.98 -0.87 10.54
N MET A 181 -2.01 -1.40 9.31
CA MET A 181 -2.65 -2.71 9.05
C MET A 181 -1.87 -3.83 9.74
N ILE A 182 -0.55 -3.85 9.63
CA ILE A 182 0.30 -4.87 10.26
C ILE A 182 0.20 -4.77 11.79
N SER A 183 0.14 -3.56 12.37
CA SER A 183 -0.02 -3.40 13.83
C SER A 183 -1.35 -3.95 14.35
N SER A 184 -2.44 -3.78 13.60
CA SER A 184 -3.73 -4.35 13.98
C SER A 184 -3.79 -5.86 13.77
N MET A 185 -3.17 -6.38 12.71
CA MET A 185 -3.08 -7.82 12.44
C MET A 185 -2.48 -8.62 13.59
N MET A 186 -1.48 -8.07 14.29
CA MET A 186 -0.83 -8.77 15.41
C MET A 186 -1.79 -9.18 16.53
N PHE A 187 -2.89 -8.44 16.69
CA PHE A 187 -3.81 -8.63 17.81
C PHE A 187 -5.23 -9.00 17.39
N ASN A 188 -5.72 -8.49 16.25
CA ASN A 188 -7.07 -8.81 15.79
C ASN A 188 -7.19 -8.76 14.27
N GLN A 189 -7.50 -9.91 13.68
CA GLN A 189 -7.64 -10.08 12.23
C GLN A 189 -8.83 -9.29 11.64
N MET A 190 -9.90 -9.03 12.39
CA MET A 190 -11.05 -8.32 11.84
C MET A 190 -10.76 -6.83 11.63
N ILE A 191 -9.89 -6.26 12.46
CA ILE A 191 -9.63 -4.82 12.46
C ILE A 191 -8.80 -4.41 11.25
N TRP A 192 -7.81 -5.22 10.86
CA TRP A 192 -7.05 -4.92 9.65
C TRP A 192 -7.94 -5.00 8.41
N MET A 193 -8.91 -5.91 8.35
CA MET A 193 -9.86 -6.00 7.23
C MET A 193 -10.69 -4.72 7.12
N ILE A 194 -11.23 -4.22 8.25
CA ILE A 194 -11.94 -2.93 8.30
C ILE A 194 -11.00 -1.79 7.88
N TYR A 195 -9.77 -1.78 8.36
CA TYR A 195 -8.76 -0.77 8.00
C TYR A 195 -8.51 -0.78 6.49
N PHE A 196 -8.28 -1.95 5.91
CA PHE A 196 -7.99 -2.12 4.49
C PHE A 196 -9.16 -1.68 3.62
N LEU A 197 -10.40 -2.01 4.00
CA LEU A 197 -11.60 -1.55 3.29
C LEU A 197 -11.68 -0.02 3.27
N ILE A 198 -11.53 0.63 4.42
CA ILE A 198 -11.57 2.10 4.51
C ILE A 198 -10.42 2.71 3.70
N TYR A 199 -9.20 2.20 3.84
CA TYR A 199 -8.05 2.65 3.05
C TYR A 199 -8.30 2.53 1.55
N SER A 200 -8.84 1.39 1.10
CA SER A 200 -9.11 1.15 -0.33
C SER A 200 -10.10 2.18 -0.89
N ILE A 201 -11.22 2.45 -0.20
CA ILE A 201 -12.22 3.46 -0.59
C ILE A 201 -11.59 4.85 -0.69
N MET A 202 -10.78 5.25 0.30
CA MET A 202 -10.11 6.55 0.28
C MET A 202 -9.14 6.69 -0.90
N SER A 203 -8.35 5.64 -1.15
CA SER A 203 -7.38 5.63 -2.24
C SER A 203 -8.07 5.71 -3.61
N ILE A 204 -9.20 5.01 -3.78
CA ILE A 204 -10.01 5.05 -5.01
C ILE A 204 -10.49 6.48 -5.28
N ASN A 205 -11.06 7.14 -4.26
CA ASN A 205 -11.59 8.50 -4.40
C ASN A 205 -10.51 9.50 -4.84
N ILE A 206 -9.32 9.44 -4.23
CA ILE A 206 -8.21 10.34 -4.56
C ILE A 206 -7.69 10.08 -5.95
N ILE A 207 -7.41 8.81 -6.27
CA ILE A 207 -6.83 8.43 -7.55
C ILE A 207 -7.80 8.73 -8.69
N PHE A 208 -9.11 8.59 -8.48
CA PHE A 208 -10.09 8.96 -9.50
C PHE A 208 -10.05 10.45 -9.84
N ILE A 209 -9.91 11.33 -8.83
CA ILE A 209 -9.74 12.77 -9.05
C ILE A 209 -8.42 13.03 -9.80
N LEU A 210 -7.31 12.42 -9.36
CA LEU A 210 -6.00 12.59 -9.98
C LEU A 210 -5.97 12.10 -11.44
N ASN A 211 -6.66 10.99 -11.74
CA ASN A 211 -6.77 10.43 -13.07
C ASN A 211 -7.66 11.29 -13.98
N LYS A 212 -8.78 11.81 -13.48
CA LYS A 212 -9.68 12.68 -14.27
C LYS A 212 -8.97 13.94 -14.79
N PHE A 213 -8.02 14.47 -14.03
CA PHE A 213 -7.25 15.66 -14.39
C PHE A 213 -5.81 15.35 -14.84
N ASN A 214 -5.42 14.08 -14.96
CA ASN A 214 -4.06 13.64 -15.30
C ASN A 214 -2.95 14.36 -14.49
N LEU A 215 -3.17 14.51 -13.18
CA LEU A 215 -2.26 15.23 -12.28
C LEU A 215 -1.19 14.28 -11.76
N PHE A 216 0.08 14.50 -12.10
CA PHE A 216 1.21 13.68 -11.63
C PHE A 216 2.14 14.41 -10.66
N TYR A 217 2.21 15.73 -10.74
CA TYR A 217 3.09 16.56 -9.90
C TYR A 217 2.30 17.62 -9.12
N LEU A 218 2.82 18.01 -7.94
CA LEU A 218 2.20 19.05 -7.11
C LEU A 218 1.98 20.37 -7.86
N LYS A 219 2.88 20.72 -8.79
CA LYS A 219 2.73 21.95 -9.58
C LYS A 219 1.48 21.96 -10.47
N GLN A 220 1.07 20.80 -10.98
CA GLN A 220 -0.11 20.68 -11.86
C GLN A 220 -1.41 20.83 -11.07
N LEU A 221 -1.43 20.40 -9.80
CA LEU A 221 -2.57 20.60 -8.91
C LEU A 221 -2.96 22.09 -8.81
N PHE A 222 -1.98 22.99 -8.82
CA PHE A 222 -2.22 24.43 -8.71
C PHE A 222 -3.09 24.98 -9.83
N TYR A 223 -2.81 24.58 -11.07
CA TYR A 223 -3.50 25.13 -12.24
C TYR A 223 -4.94 24.62 -12.33
N HIS A 224 -5.16 23.32 -12.11
CA HIS A 224 -6.47 22.71 -12.28
C HIS A 224 -7.42 22.96 -11.12
N MET A 225 -6.92 23.11 -9.89
CA MET A 225 -7.76 23.35 -8.72
C MET A 225 -8.27 24.80 -8.61
N LYS A 226 -7.79 25.71 -9.47
CA LYS A 226 -8.32 27.08 -9.55
C LYS A 226 -9.74 27.11 -10.14
N ASN A 227 -10.06 26.19 -11.05
CA ASN A 227 -11.27 26.32 -11.88
C ASN A 227 -12.54 25.80 -11.20
N ASN A 228 -12.45 24.79 -10.32
CA ASN A 228 -13.63 24.14 -9.72
C ASN A 228 -13.52 24.07 -8.19
N LYS A 229 -14.18 25.01 -7.48
CA LYS A 229 -14.20 25.09 -6.01
C LYS A 229 -14.69 23.80 -5.33
N THR A 230 -15.70 23.14 -5.92
CA THR A 230 -16.27 21.89 -5.38
C THR A 230 -15.28 20.73 -5.40
N ILE A 231 -14.58 20.54 -6.53
CA ILE A 231 -13.57 19.49 -6.68
C ILE A 231 -12.39 19.73 -5.75
N LYS A 232 -11.99 21.00 -5.58
CA LYS A 232 -10.96 21.40 -4.62
C LYS A 232 -11.34 21.02 -3.20
N LEU A 233 -12.57 21.32 -2.77
CA LEU A 233 -13.05 20.93 -1.44
C LEU A 233 -13.02 19.40 -1.27
N PHE A 234 -13.58 18.64 -2.22
CA PHE A 234 -13.53 17.17 -2.15
C PHE A 234 -12.10 16.61 -2.08
N PHE A 235 -11.18 17.18 -2.85
CA PHE A 235 -9.77 16.79 -2.83
C PHE A 235 -9.15 17.02 -1.45
N ILE A 236 -9.37 18.20 -0.86
CA ILE A 236 -8.86 18.53 0.48
C ILE A 236 -9.42 17.58 1.54
N MET A 237 -10.74 17.36 1.54
CA MET A 237 -11.39 16.45 2.49
C MET A 237 -10.81 15.04 2.41
N ASN A 238 -10.51 14.55 1.20
CA ASN A 238 -9.91 13.23 1.00
C ASN A 238 -8.45 13.13 1.51
N PHE A 239 -7.64 14.18 1.37
CA PHE A 239 -6.27 14.16 1.92
C PHE A 239 -6.25 14.30 3.45
N LEU A 240 -7.13 15.12 4.01
CA LEU A 240 -7.29 15.22 5.47
C LEU A 240 -7.82 13.91 6.06
N SER A 241 -8.67 13.20 5.31
CA SER A 241 -9.18 11.91 5.72
C SER A 241 -8.11 10.80 5.67
N LEU A 242 -7.20 10.78 4.67
CA LEU A 242 -5.98 9.94 4.72
C LEU A 242 -5.08 10.27 5.93
N GLY A 243 -4.99 11.56 6.29
CA GLY A 243 -4.31 12.01 7.50
C GLY A 243 -4.91 11.43 8.78
N GLY A 244 -6.18 11.03 8.76
CA GLY A 244 -6.89 10.51 9.92
C GLY A 244 -7.21 11.59 10.94
N LEU A 245 -7.63 12.77 10.48
CA LEU A 245 -8.13 13.82 11.37
C LEU A 245 -9.59 13.54 11.75
N PRO A 246 -9.99 13.67 13.03
CA PRO A 246 -11.41 13.82 13.36
C PRO A 246 -11.92 15.12 12.69
N PRO A 247 -13.07 15.15 11.99
CA PRO A 247 -14.24 14.24 11.99
C PRO A 247 -14.31 13.23 10.83
N PHE A 248 -13.22 12.95 10.10
CA PHE A 248 -13.26 12.13 8.89
C PHE A 248 -13.22 10.62 9.15
N ILE A 249 -13.78 9.83 8.22
CA ILE A 249 -13.86 8.37 8.35
C ILE A 249 -12.47 7.67 8.40
N GLY A 250 -11.40 8.32 7.93
CA GLY A 250 -10.05 7.77 8.04
C GLY A 250 -9.45 7.84 9.45
N PHE A 251 -10.06 8.58 10.38
CA PHE A 251 -9.71 8.53 11.81
C PHE A 251 -10.20 7.24 12.46
N PHE A 252 -11.40 6.77 12.09
CA PHE A 252 -12.04 5.58 12.66
C PHE A 252 -11.14 4.33 12.71
N PRO A 253 -10.51 3.88 11.62
CA PRO A 253 -9.69 2.67 11.66
C PRO A 253 -8.45 2.87 12.55
N LYS A 254 -7.80 4.04 12.51
CA LYS A 254 -6.65 4.33 13.40
C LYS A 254 -7.08 4.30 14.87
N TRP A 255 -8.22 4.89 15.21
CA TRP A 255 -8.72 4.90 16.56
C TRP A 255 -8.98 3.49 17.11
N ILE A 256 -9.64 2.63 16.32
CA ILE A 256 -9.87 1.23 16.69
C ILE A 256 -8.54 0.49 16.88
N THR A 257 -7.57 0.68 15.97
CA THR A 257 -6.25 0.04 16.14
C THR A 257 -5.56 0.45 17.43
N ILE A 258 -5.60 1.74 17.79
CA ILE A 258 -5.00 2.25 19.03
C ILE A 258 -5.68 1.61 20.24
N GLN A 259 -7.01 1.55 20.25
CA GLN A 259 -7.76 0.93 21.34
C GLN A 259 -7.34 -0.54 21.54
N THR A 260 -7.16 -1.30 20.45
CA THR A 260 -6.75 -2.70 20.55
C THR A 260 -5.29 -2.90 20.94
N LEU A 261 -4.41 -1.99 20.57
CA LEU A 261 -3.02 -2.04 21.01
C LEU A 261 -2.91 -1.73 22.50
N ILE A 262 -3.69 -0.77 23.00
CA ILE A 262 -3.75 -0.42 24.43
C ILE A 262 -4.34 -1.59 25.23
N SER A 263 -5.42 -2.22 24.76
CA SER A 263 -6.04 -3.35 25.47
C SER A 263 -5.09 -4.54 25.61
N ASN A 264 -4.18 -4.71 24.65
CA ASN A 264 -3.17 -5.79 24.65
C ASN A 264 -1.80 -5.33 25.21
N GLN A 265 -1.76 -4.24 25.97
CA GLN A 265 -0.56 -3.74 26.68
C GLN A 265 0.62 -3.31 25.78
N ALA A 266 0.41 -3.13 24.48
CA ALA A 266 1.43 -2.68 23.53
C ALA A 266 1.63 -1.14 23.56
N LEU A 267 1.79 -0.55 24.76
CA LEU A 267 1.81 0.89 24.99
C LEU A 267 2.99 1.62 24.30
N MET A 268 4.15 0.99 24.24
CA MET A 268 5.32 1.61 23.60
C MET A 268 5.12 1.73 22.09
N LEU A 269 4.56 0.70 21.45
CA LEU A 269 4.28 0.73 20.02
C LEU A 269 3.24 1.82 19.69
N THR A 270 2.15 1.91 20.47
CA THR A 270 1.12 2.91 20.23
C THR A 270 1.68 4.31 20.30
N PHE A 271 2.50 4.61 21.32
CA PHE A 271 3.10 5.92 21.49
C PHE A 271 3.97 6.31 20.30
N ILE A 272 4.85 5.41 19.84
CA ILE A 272 5.71 5.63 18.66
C ILE A 272 4.86 5.88 17.41
N MET A 273 3.84 5.03 17.18
CA MET A 273 2.96 5.17 16.02
C MET A 273 2.22 6.50 15.99
N MET A 274 1.73 6.96 17.14
CA MET A 274 1.03 8.24 17.27
C MET A 274 1.93 9.41 16.87
N ILE A 275 3.16 9.46 17.40
CA ILE A 275 4.13 10.52 17.05
C ILE A 275 4.45 10.49 15.56
N LEU A 276 4.75 9.32 15.00
CA LEU A 276 5.13 9.19 13.59
C LEU A 276 3.97 9.56 12.65
N THR A 277 2.71 9.34 13.05
CA THR A 277 1.60 9.79 12.21
C THR A 277 1.50 11.29 12.04
N LEU A 278 1.91 12.08 13.03
CA LEU A 278 1.91 13.54 12.91
C LEU A 278 2.84 14.01 11.78
N ILE A 279 3.96 13.32 11.59
CA ILE A 279 4.89 13.57 10.47
C ILE A 279 4.20 13.32 9.13
N THR A 280 3.44 12.23 9.02
CA THR A 280 2.72 11.91 7.77
C THR A 280 1.58 12.89 7.49
N LEU A 281 0.93 13.37 8.54
CA LEU A 281 -0.11 14.38 8.45
C LEU A 281 0.45 15.72 7.93
N PHE A 282 1.67 16.09 8.32
CA PHE A 282 2.31 17.32 7.85
C PHE A 282 2.41 17.37 6.31
N PHE A 283 2.86 16.31 5.64
CA PHE A 283 2.98 16.35 4.18
C PHE A 283 1.61 16.33 3.48
N TYR A 284 0.56 15.73 4.05
CA TYR A 284 -0.80 15.87 3.51
C TYR A 284 -1.31 17.30 3.64
N VAL A 285 -1.09 17.91 4.81
CA VAL A 285 -1.47 19.30 5.08
C VAL A 285 -0.72 20.27 4.16
N ARG A 286 0.54 19.99 3.82
CA ARG A 286 1.26 20.77 2.81
C ARG A 286 0.58 20.71 1.43
N ILE A 287 0.12 19.54 1.01
CA ILE A 287 -0.59 19.37 -0.28
C ILE A 287 -1.88 20.16 -0.26
N THR A 288 -2.68 20.06 0.81
CA THR A 288 -3.93 20.80 0.92
C THR A 288 -3.69 22.30 0.98
N PHE A 289 -2.73 22.80 1.76
CA PHE A 289 -2.38 24.22 1.81
C PHE A 289 -1.95 24.77 0.47
N SER A 290 -1.12 24.03 -0.25
CA SER A 290 -0.64 24.42 -1.56
C SER A 290 -1.80 24.57 -2.58
N SER A 291 -2.87 23.78 -2.43
CA SER A 291 -4.11 23.94 -3.20
C SER A 291 -4.98 25.11 -2.70
N ILE A 292 -4.98 25.42 -1.39
CA ILE A 292 -5.83 26.44 -0.77
C ILE A 292 -5.32 27.85 -1.06
N LEU A 293 -4.07 28.13 -0.68
CA LEU A 293 -3.51 29.48 -0.55
C LEU A 293 -3.23 30.18 -1.87
N LEU A 294 -2.90 29.43 -2.93
CA LEU A 294 -2.45 30.02 -4.20
C LEU A 294 -3.60 30.33 -5.18
N SER A 295 -4.85 29.96 -4.85
CA SER A 295 -6.02 30.24 -5.68
C SER A 295 -6.92 31.34 -5.14
N SER A 296 -6.56 32.00 -4.04
CA SER A 296 -7.36 33.08 -3.41
C SER A 296 -7.27 34.41 -4.15
N SER A 297 -6.58 34.47 -5.30
CA SER A 297 -6.77 35.53 -6.28
C SER A 297 -8.08 35.28 -7.04
N GLU A 298 -9.22 35.32 -6.35
CA GLU A 298 -10.50 35.51 -7.02
C GLU A 298 -10.50 36.94 -7.52
N ILE A 299 -10.43 37.10 -8.85
CA ILE A 299 -10.79 38.38 -9.47
C ILE A 299 -12.27 38.54 -9.16
N LYS A 300 -12.56 39.47 -8.24
CA LYS A 300 -13.92 39.88 -7.89
C LYS A 300 -14.63 40.43 -9.11
#